data_AF-A0A7Y2EYW9-F1
#
_entry.id   AF-A0A7Y2EYW9-F1
#
_cell.length_a   1.000
_cell.length_b   1.000
_cell.length_c   1.000
_cell.angle_alpha   90.00
_cell.angle_beta   90.00
_cell.angle_gamma   90.00
#
_symmetry.space_group_name_H-M   'P 1'
#
loop_
_entity.id
_entity.type
_entity.pdbx_description
1 polymer ?
#
loop_
_entity_poly.entity_id
_entity_poly.type
_entity_poly.pdbx_seq_one_letter_code
_entity_poly.pdbx_strand_id
1 'polypeptide(L)'
;MLRSWYLFFFSLCILLCSCAERSFISKAAKDQDIIVYGSVNDYSSGDPLDGTFKVQKNGEDLFQGEVSKGKYAHFLDLDQSYRIEFIKEGHISKYVTIDTHNVPLDDRKEAFSMVIDISLMRPIEGVDYSFFDHNAVGKASYVSNVGNMLWDIEYGRFAEKKMLEITTAHDKAAK
;
A
#
# COMPACT_ATOMS: atom_id res chain seq x y z
N MET A 1 53.86 16.28 58.77
CA MET A 1 52.93 17.08 57.95
C MET A 1 51.64 16.28 57.79
N LEU A 2 50.51 16.98 57.97
CA LEU A 2 49.09 16.59 57.91
C LEU A 2 48.78 15.54 56.81
N ARG A 3 47.72 14.74 56.80
CA ARG A 3 46.52 14.38 57.60
C ARG A 3 45.81 13.38 56.66
N SER A 4 45.21 12.30 57.13
CA SER A 4 43.79 12.01 56.88
C SER A 4 43.43 10.65 57.44
N TRP A 5 42.48 10.69 58.37
CA TRP A 5 42.01 9.63 59.23
C TRP A 5 40.52 9.43 58.90
N TYR A 6 39.98 8.27 59.27
CA TYR A 6 38.56 7.90 59.32
C TYR A 6 37.97 7.13 58.14
N LEU A 7 38.25 5.82 58.16
CA LEU A 7 37.16 4.83 58.20
C LEU A 7 36.36 5.06 59.48
N PHE A 8 35.03 5.14 59.43
CA PHE A 8 34.14 4.67 60.50
C PHE A 8 32.70 4.67 59.95
N PHE A 9 32.09 3.48 59.94
CA PHE A 9 30.65 3.23 59.99
C PHE A 9 29.80 3.65 58.79
N PHE A 10 29.22 2.68 58.08
CA PHE A 10 27.78 2.42 58.22
C PHE A 10 27.42 1.07 57.62
N SER A 11 26.94 0.21 58.51
CA SER A 11 26.24 -1.03 58.25
C SER A 11 24.89 -0.75 57.56
N LEU A 12 24.50 -1.64 56.64
CA LEU A 12 23.12 -2.05 56.35
C LEU A 12 22.11 -1.00 55.85
N CYS A 13 21.83 -1.00 54.54
CA CYS A 13 20.48 -0.90 53.97
C CYS A 13 20.50 -1.31 52.49
N ILE A 14 20.08 -2.55 52.22
CA ILE A 14 19.62 -3.00 50.91
C ILE A 14 18.18 -2.47 50.73
N LEU A 15 17.81 -2.16 49.48
CA LEU A 15 16.48 -1.98 48.87
C LEU A 15 15.98 -0.55 48.57
N LEU A 16 15.80 -0.35 47.26
CA LEU A 16 14.73 0.37 46.57
C LEU A 16 14.80 1.91 46.49
N CYS A 17 15.24 2.43 45.33
CA CYS A 17 14.45 3.41 44.61
C CYS A 17 14.88 3.50 43.13
N SER A 18 13.99 3.02 42.27
CA SER A 18 13.89 3.17 40.82
C SER A 18 14.61 4.38 40.21
N CYS A 19 15.58 4.13 39.34
CA CYS A 19 16.11 5.10 38.40
C CYS A 19 16.15 4.44 37.02
N ALA A 20 15.64 5.16 36.00
CA ALA A 20 15.22 4.70 34.69
C ALA A 20 13.91 3.87 34.75
N GLU A 21 12.84 4.21 34.02
CA GLU A 21 12.83 4.44 32.58
C GLU A 21 11.77 5.48 32.17
N ARG A 22 12.25 6.41 31.33
CA ARG A 22 11.58 7.04 30.18
C ARG A 22 10.06 6.84 30.08
N SER A 23 9.36 7.94 30.30
CA SER A 23 8.14 8.37 29.61
C SER A 23 7.69 7.46 28.46
N PHE A 24 6.75 6.56 28.74
CA PHE A 24 5.81 6.04 27.75
C PHE A 24 4.88 7.19 27.38
N ILE A 25 5.29 8.03 26.44
CA ILE A 25 4.32 8.73 25.60
C ILE A 25 3.87 7.66 24.60
N SER A 26 2.81 6.92 24.93
CA SER A 26 2.09 6.18 23.91
C SER A 26 1.50 7.22 22.97
N LYS A 27 2.10 7.38 21.79
CA LYS A 27 1.47 8.08 20.68
C LYS A 27 0.31 7.21 20.20
N ALA A 28 -0.81 7.30 20.91
CA ALA A 28 -2.08 6.69 20.52
C ALA A 28 -2.80 7.63 19.54
N ALA A 29 -3.45 7.01 18.54
CA ALA A 29 -4.13 7.58 17.37
C ALA A 29 -3.29 7.65 16.08
N LYS A 30 -2.97 6.46 15.54
CA LYS A 30 -2.81 6.25 14.09
C LYS A 30 -3.98 5.34 13.68
N ASP A 31 -5.16 5.92 13.51
CA ASP A 31 -6.39 5.20 13.14
C ASP A 31 -7.07 5.92 11.96
N GLN A 32 -6.28 6.61 11.12
CA GLN A 32 -6.75 7.35 9.96
C GLN A 32 -6.08 6.81 8.72
N ASP A 33 -6.37 5.54 8.43
CA ASP A 33 -5.77 4.82 7.33
C ASP A 33 -6.86 4.47 6.30
N ILE A 34 -6.50 4.55 5.02
CA ILE A 34 -7.32 4.02 3.92
C ILE A 34 -6.99 2.54 3.79
N ILE A 35 -7.99 1.67 3.85
CA ILE A 35 -7.79 0.25 3.56
C ILE A 35 -7.98 -0.01 2.07
N VAL A 36 -6.94 -0.53 1.43
CA VAL A 36 -7.00 -1.08 0.08
C VAL A 36 -7.01 -2.60 0.17
N TYR A 37 -7.92 -3.24 -0.55
CA TYR A 37 -7.98 -4.69 -0.61
C TYR A 37 -8.63 -5.15 -1.91
N GLY A 38 -8.48 -6.42 -2.23
CA GLY A 38 -9.16 -6.99 -3.39
C GLY A 38 -8.57 -8.32 -3.79
N SER A 39 -8.68 -8.62 -5.08
CA SER A 39 -8.19 -9.86 -5.65
C SER A 39 -7.22 -9.70 -6.81
N VAL A 40 -6.38 -10.71 -6.96
CA VAL A 40 -5.50 -10.88 -8.12
C VAL A 40 -5.78 -12.24 -8.73
N ASN A 41 -6.18 -12.25 -9.99
CA ASN A 41 -6.57 -13.47 -10.71
C ASN A 41 -5.80 -13.61 -12.03
N ASP A 42 -5.72 -14.83 -12.55
CA ASP A 42 -5.21 -15.12 -13.88
C ASP A 42 -6.23 -14.65 -14.92
N TYR A 43 -5.78 -13.91 -15.92
CA TYR A 43 -6.67 -13.37 -16.95
C TYR A 43 -7.29 -14.48 -17.82
N SER A 44 -6.55 -15.54 -18.12
CA SER A 44 -6.99 -16.58 -19.04
C SER A 44 -7.91 -17.60 -18.35
N SER A 45 -7.59 -18.03 -17.13
CA SER A 45 -8.42 -19.02 -16.42
C SER A 45 -9.44 -18.41 -15.46
N GLY A 46 -9.21 -17.17 -15.00
CA GLY A 46 -9.99 -16.53 -13.93
C GLY A 46 -9.63 -17.01 -12.52
N ASP A 47 -8.66 -17.94 -12.38
CA ASP A 47 -8.29 -18.52 -11.09
C ASP A 47 -7.52 -17.51 -10.23
N PRO A 48 -7.60 -17.62 -8.89
CA PRO A 48 -6.79 -16.80 -7.99
C PRO A 48 -5.29 -16.98 -8.23
N LEU A 49 -4.53 -15.89 -8.23
CA LEU A 49 -3.08 -15.90 -8.39
C LEU A 49 -2.37 -15.44 -7.12
N ASP A 50 -1.49 -16.31 -6.62
CA ASP A 50 -0.50 -15.92 -5.63
C ASP A 50 0.60 -15.08 -6.27
N GLY A 51 1.14 -14.11 -5.55
CA GLY A 51 2.14 -13.20 -6.09
C GLY A 51 2.63 -12.21 -5.06
N THR A 52 3.08 -11.06 -5.51
CA THR A 52 3.50 -9.96 -4.64
C THR A 52 2.85 -8.67 -5.08
N PHE A 53 2.65 -7.75 -4.14
CA PHE A 53 2.32 -6.38 -4.46
C PHE A 53 3.34 -5.45 -3.82
N LYS A 54 3.69 -4.39 -4.52
CA LYS A 54 4.61 -3.35 -4.05
C LYS A 54 3.83 -2.06 -3.87
N VAL A 55 4.12 -1.35 -2.80
CA VAL A 55 3.54 -0.04 -2.51
C VAL A 55 4.67 0.97 -2.50
N GLN A 56 4.56 1.94 -3.39
CA GLN A 56 5.42 3.11 -3.42
C GLN A 56 4.67 4.29 -2.83
N LYS A 57 5.34 5.05 -1.96
CA LYS A 57 4.83 6.26 -1.31
C LYS A 57 5.67 7.44 -1.78
N ASN A 58 5.03 8.41 -2.41
CA ASN A 58 5.66 9.60 -2.99
C ASN A 58 6.84 9.28 -3.93
N GLY A 59 6.75 8.15 -4.65
CA GLY A 59 7.79 7.70 -5.58
C GLY A 59 8.90 6.83 -4.97
N GLU A 60 8.88 6.60 -3.66
CA GLU A 60 9.84 5.73 -2.97
C GLU A 60 9.19 4.40 -2.58
N ASP A 61 9.94 3.29 -2.68
CA ASP A 61 9.47 1.97 -2.24
C ASP A 61 9.23 1.98 -0.73
N LEU A 62 7.98 1.78 -0.31
CA LEU A 62 7.59 1.76 1.11
C LEU A 62 7.45 0.33 1.63
N PHE A 63 6.79 -0.53 0.86
CA PHE A 63 6.37 -1.84 1.32
C PHE A 63 6.28 -2.84 0.17
N GLN A 64 6.57 -4.10 0.48
CA GLN A 64 6.29 -5.24 -0.40
C GLN A 64 5.52 -6.28 0.40
N GLY A 65 4.34 -6.65 -0.09
CA GLY A 65 3.48 -7.66 0.51
C GLY A 65 3.27 -8.86 -0.39
N GLU A 66 2.74 -9.92 0.20
CA GLU A 66 2.34 -11.14 -0.51
C GLU A 66 0.87 -11.05 -0.90
N VAL A 67 0.56 -11.54 -2.09
CA VAL A 67 -0.81 -11.89 -2.50
C VAL A 67 -0.95 -13.38 -2.28
N SER A 68 -1.89 -13.79 -1.41
CA SER A 68 -2.11 -15.18 -1.04
C SER A 68 -3.56 -15.60 -1.31
N LYS A 69 -3.74 -16.74 -1.98
CA LYS A 69 -5.01 -17.22 -2.53
C LYS A 69 -5.71 -16.16 -3.37
N GLY A 70 -4.92 -15.39 -4.13
CA GLY A 70 -5.39 -14.26 -4.93
C GLY A 70 -6.01 -13.13 -4.13
N LYS A 71 -5.71 -12.97 -2.84
CA LYS A 71 -6.21 -11.87 -1.99
C LYS A 71 -5.06 -11.08 -1.38
N TYR A 72 -5.30 -9.81 -1.14
CA TYR A 72 -4.38 -8.91 -0.46
C TYR A 72 -5.15 -7.81 0.28
N ALA A 73 -4.48 -7.19 1.25
CA ALA A 73 -4.96 -6.00 1.93
C ALA A 73 -3.76 -5.18 2.41
N HIS A 74 -3.90 -3.86 2.41
CA HIS A 74 -2.90 -2.94 2.95
C HIS A 74 -3.55 -1.66 3.43
N PHE A 75 -2.92 -1.01 4.41
CA PHE A 75 -3.35 0.29 4.93
C PHE A 75 -2.46 1.39 4.34
N LEU A 76 -3.07 2.49 3.92
CA LEU A 76 -2.39 3.66 3.39
C LEU A 76 -2.58 4.85 4.34
N ASP A 77 -1.53 5.62 4.56
CA ASP A 77 -1.63 6.88 5.30
C ASP A 77 -2.34 7.94 4.44
N LEU A 78 -2.97 8.92 5.09
CA LEU A 78 -3.49 10.12 4.43
C LEU A 78 -2.40 11.12 4.06
N ASP A 79 -2.74 12.06 3.18
CA ASP A 79 -1.89 13.16 2.70
C ASP A 79 -0.63 12.69 1.95
N GLN A 80 -0.78 11.67 1.08
CA GLN A 80 0.32 11.08 0.32
C GLN A 80 -0.12 10.68 -1.09
N SER A 81 0.85 10.41 -1.97
CA SER A 81 0.62 9.78 -3.26
C SER A 81 1.14 8.34 -3.25
N TYR A 82 0.32 7.40 -3.70
CA TYR A 82 0.66 5.98 -3.75
C TYR A 82 0.66 5.43 -5.17
N ARG A 83 1.59 4.51 -5.43
CA ARG A 83 1.53 3.56 -6.55
C ARG A 83 1.53 2.14 -5.98
N ILE A 84 0.51 1.37 -6.34
CA ILE A 84 0.37 -0.03 -5.91
C ILE A 84 0.52 -0.90 -7.15
N GLU A 85 1.56 -1.70 -7.20
CA GLU A 85 1.91 -2.55 -8.34
C GLU A 85 1.78 -4.02 -7.98
N PHE A 86 1.06 -4.78 -8.81
CA PHE A 86 0.82 -6.21 -8.66
C PHE A 86 1.73 -6.98 -9.61
N ILE A 87 2.49 -7.91 -9.04
CA ILE A 87 3.59 -8.59 -9.71
C ILE A 87 3.47 -10.09 -9.49
N LYS A 88 3.51 -10.83 -10.60
CA LYS A 88 3.67 -12.28 -10.63
C LYS A 88 4.68 -12.64 -11.70
N GLU A 89 5.63 -13.51 -11.37
CA GLU A 89 6.61 -14.01 -12.32
C GLU A 89 5.92 -14.61 -13.56
N GLY A 90 6.46 -14.29 -14.74
CA GLY A 90 5.89 -14.69 -16.04
C GLY A 90 4.61 -13.96 -16.44
N HIS A 91 4.14 -12.98 -15.66
CA HIS A 91 2.96 -12.18 -15.97
C HIS A 91 3.32 -10.71 -16.14
N ILE A 92 2.50 -10.01 -16.91
CA ILE A 92 2.58 -8.57 -17.09
C ILE A 92 2.10 -7.91 -15.80
N SER A 93 2.96 -7.09 -15.21
CA SER A 93 2.63 -6.36 -13.98
C SER A 93 1.66 -5.22 -14.28
N LYS A 94 0.79 -4.91 -13.33
CA LYS A 94 -0.19 -3.82 -13.46
C LYS A 94 -0.16 -2.99 -12.18
N TYR A 95 -0.41 -1.70 -12.30
CA TYR A 95 -0.42 -0.82 -11.15
C TYR A 95 -1.59 0.17 -11.17
N VAL A 96 -1.98 0.62 -9.98
CA VAL A 96 -2.92 1.72 -9.77
C VAL A 96 -2.23 2.85 -9.03
N THR A 97 -2.75 4.07 -9.17
CA THR A 97 -2.28 5.21 -8.39
C THR A 97 -3.40 5.78 -7.54
N ILE A 98 -3.09 6.14 -6.30
CA ILE A 98 -4.06 6.65 -5.34
C ILE A 98 -3.49 7.92 -4.71
N ASP A 99 -4.21 9.03 -4.84
CA ASP A 99 -3.88 10.30 -4.22
C ASP A 99 -4.76 10.53 -2.99
N THR A 100 -4.14 10.51 -1.81
CA THR A 100 -4.82 10.63 -0.51
C THR A 100 -4.72 12.04 0.08
N HIS A 101 -4.34 13.05 -0.71
CA HIS A 101 -4.31 14.45 -0.27
C HIS A 101 -5.71 15.07 -0.16
N ASN A 102 -5.77 16.19 0.57
CA ASN A 102 -6.94 17.07 0.68
C ASN A 102 -8.15 16.46 1.40
N VAL A 103 -7.96 15.40 2.19
CA VAL A 103 -9.02 14.84 3.04
C VAL A 103 -9.23 15.77 4.25
N PRO A 104 -10.40 16.43 4.40
CA PRO A 104 -10.72 17.31 5.52
C PRO A 104 -10.75 16.54 6.84
N LEU A 105 -10.37 17.19 7.95
CA LEU A 105 -10.28 16.57 9.27
C LEU A 105 -11.59 15.89 9.73
N ASP A 106 -12.75 16.42 9.32
CA ASP A 106 -14.04 15.85 9.67
C ASP A 106 -14.30 14.50 9.00
N ASP A 107 -13.82 14.32 7.77
CA ASP A 107 -13.98 13.07 7.01
C ASP A 107 -12.92 12.03 7.40
N ARG A 108 -11.82 12.43 8.07
CA ARG A 108 -10.81 11.51 8.60
C ARG A 108 -11.29 10.66 9.78
N LYS A 109 -12.53 10.89 10.26
CA LYS A 109 -13.14 10.11 11.34
C LYS A 109 -13.66 8.76 10.86
N GLU A 110 -13.86 8.61 9.54
CA GLU A 110 -14.31 7.37 8.91
C GLU A 110 -13.15 6.74 8.12
N ALA A 111 -13.04 5.41 8.20
CA ALA A 111 -12.05 4.68 7.42
C ALA A 111 -12.53 4.55 5.97
N PHE A 112 -11.74 5.06 5.02
CA PHE A 112 -12.00 4.84 3.60
C PHE A 112 -11.63 3.42 3.21
N SER A 113 -12.46 2.80 2.36
CA SER A 113 -12.19 1.48 1.80
C SER A 113 -12.20 1.53 0.28
N MET A 114 -11.22 0.88 -0.33
CA MET A 114 -11.12 0.78 -1.78
C MET A 114 -10.92 -0.67 -2.20
N VAL A 115 -11.85 -1.16 -3.02
CA VAL A 115 -11.76 -2.48 -3.64
C VAL A 115 -11.02 -2.35 -4.95
N ILE A 116 -9.95 -3.13 -5.12
CA ILE A 116 -9.10 -3.13 -6.32
C ILE A 116 -8.89 -4.58 -6.75
N ASP A 117 -9.63 -4.98 -7.77
CA ASP A 117 -9.51 -6.29 -8.40
C ASP A 117 -8.69 -6.20 -9.69
N ILE A 118 -7.70 -7.08 -9.83
CA ILE A 118 -6.73 -7.07 -10.92
C ILE A 118 -6.65 -8.47 -11.55
N SER A 119 -6.64 -8.51 -12.88
CA SER A 119 -6.31 -9.72 -13.63
C SER A 119 -4.95 -9.56 -14.31
N LEU A 120 -4.02 -10.46 -14.03
CA LEU A 120 -2.69 -10.49 -14.67
C LEU A 120 -2.69 -11.51 -15.80
N MET A 121 -2.00 -11.20 -16.89
CA MET A 121 -1.90 -12.06 -18.06
C MET A 121 -0.44 -12.37 -18.38
N ARG A 122 -0.17 -13.52 -18.96
CA ARG A 122 1.17 -13.84 -19.47
C ARG A 122 1.38 -13.15 -20.81
N PRO A 123 2.55 -12.57 -21.09
CA PRO A 123 2.80 -11.97 -22.39
C PRO A 123 2.81 -13.06 -23.48
N ILE A 124 2.24 -12.72 -24.64
CA ILE A 124 2.30 -13.52 -25.86
C ILE A 124 3.10 -12.74 -26.91
N GLU A 125 3.95 -13.43 -27.65
CA GLU A 125 4.76 -12.83 -28.71
C GLU A 125 3.89 -12.14 -29.77
N GLY A 126 4.32 -10.97 -30.24
CA GLY A 126 3.63 -10.21 -31.27
C GLY A 126 2.51 -9.29 -30.77
N VAL A 127 2.27 -9.21 -29.46
CA VAL A 127 1.34 -8.25 -28.84
C VAL A 127 2.12 -7.19 -28.06
N ASP A 128 1.74 -5.93 -28.24
CA ASP A 128 2.34 -4.80 -27.52
C ASP A 128 1.64 -4.56 -26.18
N TYR A 129 2.40 -4.66 -25.09
CA TYR A 129 1.93 -4.47 -23.71
C TYR A 129 2.51 -3.21 -23.04
N SER A 130 3.23 -2.37 -23.78
CA SER A 130 3.91 -1.16 -23.27
C SER A 130 3.01 -0.18 -22.54
N PHE A 131 1.69 -0.24 -22.78
CA PHE A 131 0.71 0.52 -22.02
C PHE A 131 0.84 0.28 -20.51
N PHE A 132 1.01 -0.97 -20.06
CA PHE A 132 1.06 -1.33 -18.65
C PHE A 132 2.36 -0.89 -17.96
N ASP A 133 3.44 -0.68 -18.71
CA ASP A 133 4.71 -0.16 -18.16
C ASP A 133 4.59 1.33 -17.80
N HIS A 134 3.85 2.10 -18.62
CA HIS A 134 3.81 3.55 -18.54
C HIS A 134 2.51 4.11 -17.96
N ASN A 135 1.42 3.33 -17.92
CA ASN A 135 0.10 3.82 -17.53
C ASN A 135 -0.53 2.96 -16.43
N ALA A 136 -1.14 3.63 -15.46
CA ALA A 136 -1.91 2.97 -14.43
C ALA A 136 -3.18 2.36 -15.04
N VAL A 137 -3.64 1.22 -14.53
CA VAL A 137 -4.92 0.64 -14.94
C VAL A 137 -6.11 1.33 -14.26
N GLY A 138 -5.85 2.09 -13.20
CA GLY A 138 -6.84 2.89 -12.49
C GLY A 138 -6.16 4.00 -11.68
N LYS A 139 -6.88 5.12 -11.53
CA LYS A 139 -6.45 6.25 -10.72
C LYS A 139 -7.57 6.64 -9.77
N ALA A 140 -7.24 6.89 -8.51
CA ALA A 140 -8.18 7.37 -7.53
C ALA A 140 -7.65 8.59 -6.79
N SER A 141 -8.56 9.45 -6.36
CA SER A 141 -8.26 10.62 -5.55
C SER A 141 -9.42 10.94 -4.62
N TYR A 142 -9.14 11.64 -3.53
CA TYR A 142 -10.19 12.21 -2.69
C TYR A 142 -10.95 13.32 -3.44
N VAL A 143 -12.29 13.31 -3.36
CA VAL A 143 -13.15 14.31 -4.00
C VAL A 143 -14.01 15.01 -2.94
N SER A 144 -13.68 16.27 -2.67
CA SER A 144 -14.22 17.04 -1.53
C SER A 144 -15.72 17.32 -1.60
N ASN A 145 -16.32 17.40 -2.78
CA ASN A 145 -17.76 17.59 -2.93
C ASN A 145 -18.56 16.31 -2.61
N VAL A 146 -17.92 15.14 -2.65
CA VAL A 146 -18.53 13.85 -2.31
C VAL A 146 -18.10 13.39 -0.92
N GLY A 147 -16.95 13.85 -0.41
CA GLY A 147 -16.43 13.44 0.89
C GLY A 147 -15.82 12.04 0.87
N ASN A 148 -15.33 11.58 -0.29
CA ASN A 148 -14.85 10.20 -0.43
C ASN A 148 -13.71 10.06 -1.46
N MET A 149 -13.00 8.94 -1.38
CA MET A 149 -12.06 8.47 -2.40
C MET A 149 -12.83 7.94 -3.59
N LEU A 150 -12.64 8.54 -4.77
CA LEU A 150 -13.31 8.11 -6.00
C LEU A 150 -12.31 7.76 -7.08
N TRP A 151 -12.71 6.82 -7.93
CA TRP A 151 -12.01 6.53 -9.17
C TRP A 151 -12.21 7.66 -10.18
N ASP A 152 -11.14 8.01 -10.89
CA ASP A 152 -11.20 8.92 -12.03
C ASP A 152 -11.93 8.21 -13.18
N ILE A 153 -13.19 8.59 -13.39
CA ILE A 153 -14.07 7.98 -14.39
C ILE A 153 -13.59 8.28 -15.80
N GLU A 154 -13.09 9.49 -16.05
CA GLU A 154 -12.64 9.89 -17.39
C GLU A 154 -11.38 9.12 -17.77
N TYR A 155 -10.41 9.07 -16.86
CA TYR A 155 -9.22 8.24 -17.04
C TYR A 155 -9.58 6.76 -17.14
N GLY A 156 -10.51 6.28 -16.31
CA GLY A 156 -10.98 4.89 -16.32
C GLY A 156 -11.48 4.46 -17.70
N ARG A 157 -12.28 5.30 -18.38
CA ARG A 157 -12.75 5.03 -19.75
C ARG A 157 -11.61 4.97 -20.76
N PHE A 158 -10.63 5.84 -20.63
CA PHE A 158 -9.43 5.81 -21.49
C PHE A 158 -8.64 4.52 -21.28
N ALA A 159 -8.36 4.17 -20.03
CA ALA A 159 -7.63 2.96 -19.67
C ALA A 159 -8.38 1.70 -20.11
N GLU A 160 -9.69 1.64 -19.89
CA GLU A 160 -10.56 0.53 -20.32
C GLU A 160 -10.48 0.31 -21.83
N LYS A 161 -10.59 1.38 -22.63
CA LYS A 161 -10.46 1.29 -24.08
C LYS A 161 -9.11 0.70 -24.49
N LYS A 162 -8.01 1.15 -23.87
CA LYS A 162 -6.67 0.64 -24.15
C LYS A 162 -6.50 -0.81 -23.72
N MET A 163 -7.03 -1.17 -22.57
CA MET A 163 -7.04 -2.56 -22.09
C MET A 163 -7.81 -3.46 -23.05
N LEU A 164 -8.98 -3.03 -23.54
CA LEU A 164 -9.77 -3.79 -24.51
C LEU A 164 -9.04 -4.01 -25.83
N GLU A 165 -8.35 -2.99 -26.36
CA GLU A 165 -7.53 -3.11 -27.57
C GLU A 165 -6.44 -4.19 -27.38
N ILE A 166 -5.74 -4.16 -26.25
CA ILE A 166 -4.65 -5.10 -25.94
C ILE A 166 -5.19 -6.51 -25.68
N THR A 167 -6.25 -6.66 -24.90
CA THR A 167 -6.82 -7.98 -24.61
C THR A 167 -7.41 -8.63 -25.84
N THR A 168 -8.02 -7.85 -26.74
CA THR A 168 -8.50 -8.37 -28.03
C THR A 168 -7.35 -8.89 -28.89
N ALA A 169 -6.23 -8.17 -28.93
CA ALA A 169 -5.03 -8.61 -29.65
C ALA A 169 -4.43 -9.87 -29.00
N HIS A 170 -4.36 -9.91 -27.67
CA HIS A 170 -3.93 -11.07 -26.89
C HIS A 170 -4.79 -12.31 -27.18
N ASP A 171 -6.11 -12.19 -27.08
CA ASP A 171 -7.05 -13.29 -27.28
C ASP A 171 -7.04 -13.80 -28.73
N LYS A 172 -6.67 -12.93 -29.69
CA LYS A 172 -6.48 -13.31 -31.09
C LYS A 172 -5.17 -14.07 -31.29
N ALA A 173 -4.09 -13.67 -30.62
CA ALA A 173 -2.78 -14.32 -30.71
C ALA A 173 -2.71 -15.64 -29.92
N ALA A 174 -3.57 -15.83 -28.93
CA ALA A 174 -3.67 -17.05 -28.14
C ALA A 174 -4.38 -18.22 -28.84
N LYS A 175 -5.02 -17.97 -30.00
CA LYS A 175 -5.72 -18.96 -30.81
C LYS A 175 -4.83 -19.51 -31.91
#